data_AF-A0A8T3PW39-F1
#
_entry.id   AF-A0A8T3PW39-F1
#
_cell.length_a   1.000
_cell.length_b   1.000
_cell.length_c   1.000
_cell.angle_alpha   90.00
_cell.angle_beta   90.00
_cell.angle_gamma   90.00
#
_symmetry.space_group_name_H-M   'P 1'
#
loop_
_entity.id
_entity.type
_entity.pdbx_description
1 polymer ?
#
loop_
_entity_poly.entity_id
_entity_poly.type
_entity_poly.pdbx_seq_one_letter_code
_entity_poly.pdbx_strand_id
1 'polypeptide(L)'
;MIVILGIAAIVVDLGMSWMLRRQEQNAADPGAVAAARWLKDPITGDAVNPLTVQPQMNADACFYAKENGFFATDNATCDAARAAGDLRVHSPPISGPHSATPGHVQVIITQRHVAFFGRIFGQNQATVRTDATAANVARNSNSSSLVALQPVCAGGSAGDVDGGAELHIFPTAPNIVGGYVHVNSPCGSSTDDA
;
A
#
# COMPACT_ATOMS: atom_id res chain seq x y z
N MET A 1 -24.01 -25.53 26.97
CA MET A 1 -23.85 -24.06 27.08
C MET A 1 -22.39 -23.64 26.94
N ILE A 2 -21.47 -24.16 27.75
CA ILE A 2 -20.04 -23.79 27.70
C ILE A 2 -19.40 -24.03 26.31
N VAL A 3 -19.74 -25.15 25.64
CA VAL A 3 -19.22 -25.47 24.30
C VAL A 3 -19.69 -24.48 23.23
N ILE A 4 -20.97 -24.07 23.25
CA ILE A 4 -21.52 -23.12 22.28
C ILE A 4 -20.91 -21.72 22.49
N LEU A 5 -20.70 -21.31 23.74
CA LEU A 5 -20.02 -20.06 24.07
C LEU A 5 -18.55 -20.07 23.63
N GLY A 6 -17.85 -21.21 23.78
CA GLY A 6 -16.48 -21.37 23.29
C GLY A 6 -16.37 -21.28 21.76
N ILE A 7 -17.32 -21.89 21.03
CA ILE A 7 -17.35 -21.78 19.56
C ILE A 7 -17.65 -20.34 19.13
N ALA A 8 -18.61 -19.66 19.78
CA ALA A 8 -18.93 -18.26 19.48
C ALA A 8 -17.74 -17.33 19.71
N ALA A 9 -16.97 -17.53 20.78
CA ALA A 9 -15.75 -16.78 21.06
C ALA A 9 -14.69 -16.94 19.96
N ILE A 10 -14.49 -18.16 19.46
CA ILE A 10 -13.56 -18.45 18.36
C ILE A 10 -14.00 -17.74 17.07
N VAL A 11 -15.29 -17.79 16.75
CA VAL A 11 -15.84 -17.13 15.55
C VAL A 11 -15.62 -15.61 15.60
N VAL A 12 -15.84 -14.98 16.76
CA VAL A 12 -15.63 -13.54 16.92
C VAL A 12 -14.15 -13.16 16.80
N ASP A 13 -13.24 -13.89 17.46
CA ASP A 13 -11.80 -13.61 17.40
C ASP A 13 -11.23 -13.82 15.98
N LEU A 14 -11.69 -14.83 15.25
CA LEU A 14 -11.33 -15.05 13.83
C LEU A 14 -11.88 -13.94 12.94
N GLY A 15 -13.14 -13.54 13.13
CA GLY A 15 -13.77 -12.47 12.37
C GLY A 15 -13.05 -11.13 12.54
N MET A 16 -12.71 -10.79 13.79
CA MET A 16 -11.92 -9.60 14.12
C MET A 16 -10.52 -9.68 13.50
N SER A 17 -9.83 -10.82 13.62
CA SER A 17 -8.49 -11.00 13.03
C SER A 17 -8.48 -10.80 11.51
N TRP A 18 -9.54 -11.25 10.83
CA TRP A 18 -9.67 -11.08 9.39
C TRP A 18 -10.01 -9.64 8.98
N MET A 19 -10.84 -8.95 9.77
CA MET A 19 -11.10 -7.52 9.59
C MET A 19 -9.82 -6.69 9.74
N LEU A 20 -9.03 -6.95 10.80
CA LEU A 20 -7.77 -6.26 11.07
C LEU A 20 -6.76 -6.48 9.94
N ARG A 21 -6.68 -7.70 9.41
CA ARG A 21 -5.82 -8.01 8.26
C ARG A 21 -6.17 -7.18 7.03
N ARG A 22 -7.46 -6.95 6.76
CA ARG A 22 -7.89 -6.10 5.63
C ARG A 22 -7.50 -4.64 5.83
N GLN A 23 -7.61 -4.14 7.06
CA GLN A 23 -7.20 -2.77 7.37
C GLN A 23 -5.69 -2.59 7.19
N GLU A 24 -4.89 -3.55 7.61
CA GLU A 24 -3.44 -3.50 7.40
C GLU A 24 -3.06 -3.62 5.91
N GLN A 25 -3.78 -4.43 5.14
CA GLN A 25 -3.59 -4.51 3.68
C GLN A 25 -3.86 -3.17 2.98
N ASN A 26 -4.92 -2.46 3.37
CA ASN A 26 -5.22 -1.12 2.84
C ASN A 26 -4.11 -0.09 3.10
N ALA A 27 -3.24 -0.33 4.09
CA ALA A 27 -2.04 0.47 4.35
C ALA A 27 -0.81 -0.04 3.59
N ALA A 28 -0.60 -1.36 3.57
CA ALA A 28 0.57 -1.98 2.97
C ALA A 28 0.58 -1.83 1.43
N ASP A 29 -0.57 -1.98 0.76
CA ASP A 29 -0.70 -1.91 -0.70
C ASP A 29 -0.28 -0.55 -1.27
N PRO A 30 -0.85 0.59 -0.84
CA PRO A 30 -0.40 1.89 -1.33
C PRO A 30 1.02 2.23 -0.87
N GLY A 31 1.43 1.78 0.33
CA GLY A 31 2.81 1.92 0.80
C GLY A 31 3.82 1.21 -0.12
N ALA A 32 3.51 0.01 -0.59
CA ALA A 32 4.36 -0.74 -1.52
C ALA A 32 4.45 -0.06 -2.89
N VAL A 33 3.33 0.42 -3.44
CA VAL A 33 3.30 1.15 -4.71
C VAL A 33 4.09 2.45 -4.62
N ALA A 34 3.90 3.21 -3.56
CA ALA A 34 4.63 4.44 -3.33
C ALA A 34 6.13 4.20 -3.16
N ALA A 35 6.53 3.20 -2.38
CA ALA A 35 7.93 2.84 -2.24
C ALA A 35 8.54 2.34 -3.56
N ALA A 36 7.79 1.61 -4.38
CA ALA A 36 8.27 1.13 -5.69
C ALA A 36 8.59 2.25 -6.68
N ARG A 37 8.03 3.46 -6.53
CA ARG A 37 8.33 4.59 -7.42
C ARG A 37 9.82 4.95 -7.44
N TRP A 38 10.53 4.72 -6.33
CA TRP A 38 11.94 5.03 -6.19
C TRP A 38 12.90 4.03 -6.81
N LEU A 39 12.42 2.85 -7.23
CA LEU A 39 13.26 1.86 -7.88
C LEU A 39 13.72 2.27 -9.29
N LYS A 40 13.15 3.35 -9.82
CA LYS A 40 13.40 3.86 -11.16
C LYS A 40 13.68 5.36 -11.10
N ASP A 41 14.64 5.82 -11.89
CA ASP A 41 14.90 7.24 -12.06
C ASP A 41 13.73 7.87 -12.83
N PRO A 42 13.08 8.93 -12.31
CA PRO A 42 11.92 9.52 -12.98
C PRO A 42 12.25 10.20 -14.31
N ILE A 43 13.52 10.57 -14.55
CA ILE A 43 13.99 11.27 -15.73
C ILE A 43 14.52 10.28 -16.77
N THR A 44 15.42 9.37 -16.38
CA THR A 44 16.06 8.45 -17.35
C THR A 44 15.30 7.14 -17.51
N GLY A 45 14.51 6.77 -16.50
CA GLY A 45 13.81 5.50 -16.46
C GLY A 45 14.71 4.28 -16.19
N ASP A 46 15.95 4.52 -15.80
CA ASP A 46 16.88 3.45 -15.42
C ASP A 46 16.61 2.95 -14.00
N ALA A 47 17.04 1.71 -13.74
CA ALA A 47 16.95 1.14 -12.41
C ALA A 47 17.91 1.87 -11.45
N VAL A 48 17.40 2.25 -10.28
CA VAL A 48 18.18 2.88 -9.21
C VAL A 48 18.61 1.82 -8.20
N ASN A 49 19.80 1.99 -7.62
CA ASN A 49 20.23 1.11 -6.53
C ASN A 49 19.29 1.28 -5.32
N PRO A 50 18.58 0.23 -4.88
CA PRO A 50 17.60 0.34 -3.80
C PRO A 50 18.21 0.81 -2.49
N LEU A 51 19.51 0.56 -2.25
CA LEU A 51 20.19 1.01 -1.04
C LEU A 51 20.31 2.53 -0.94
N THR A 52 20.39 3.24 -2.06
CA THR A 52 20.52 4.72 -2.07
C THR A 52 19.18 5.41 -1.89
N VAL A 53 18.09 4.75 -2.27
CA VAL A 53 16.71 5.27 -2.18
C VAL A 53 15.90 4.69 -1.01
N GLN A 54 16.50 3.78 -0.24
CA GLN A 54 15.86 3.15 0.91
C GLN A 54 15.26 4.16 1.92
N PRO A 55 15.92 5.29 2.25
CA PRO A 55 15.31 6.28 3.14
C PRO A 55 13.99 6.85 2.60
N GLN A 56 13.92 7.14 1.31
CA GLN A 56 12.73 7.68 0.63
C GLN A 56 11.63 6.63 0.54
N MET A 57 11.98 5.38 0.24
CA MET A 57 11.06 4.25 0.26
C MET A 57 10.43 4.04 1.64
N ASN A 58 11.23 4.16 2.70
CA ASN A 58 10.74 4.06 4.08
C ASN A 58 9.80 5.23 4.43
N ALA A 59 10.14 6.45 4.02
CA ALA A 59 9.32 7.64 4.26
C ALA A 59 7.95 7.52 3.60
N ASP A 60 7.88 7.05 2.36
CA ASP A 60 6.62 6.87 1.64
C ASP A 60 5.76 5.75 2.22
N ALA A 61 6.38 4.60 2.53
CA ALA A 61 5.66 3.51 3.20
C ALA A 61 5.10 3.97 4.55
N CYS A 62 5.86 4.79 5.29
CA CYS A 62 5.40 5.39 6.54
C CYS A 62 4.25 6.36 6.33
N PHE A 63 4.31 7.23 5.31
CA PHE A 63 3.25 8.18 4.99
C PHE A 63 1.90 7.46 4.80
N TYR A 64 1.85 6.45 3.93
CA TYR A 64 0.61 5.70 3.68
C TYR A 64 0.17 4.85 4.88
N ALA A 65 1.10 4.34 5.69
CA ALA A 65 0.74 3.69 6.94
C ALA A 65 0.05 4.66 7.90
N LYS A 66 0.56 5.89 8.03
CA LYS A 66 -0.02 6.95 8.88
C LYS A 66 -1.40 7.42 8.43
N GLU A 67 -1.60 7.57 7.12
CA GLU A 67 -2.92 7.91 6.56
C GLU A 67 -3.97 6.83 6.83
N ASN A 68 -3.55 5.57 6.95
CA ASN A 68 -4.43 4.45 7.32
C ASN A 68 -4.56 4.23 8.85
N GLY A 69 -4.05 5.17 9.66
CA GLY A 69 -4.15 5.14 11.12
C GLY A 69 -3.07 4.32 11.83
N PHE A 70 -2.04 3.84 11.11
CA PHE A 70 -0.91 3.11 11.70
C PHE A 70 0.22 4.06 12.05
N PHE A 71 0.90 3.85 13.19
CA PHE A 71 2.09 4.64 13.58
C PHE A 71 1.86 6.17 13.63
N ALA A 72 0.62 6.62 13.87
CA ALA A 72 0.25 8.04 13.82
C ALA A 72 1.12 8.96 14.70
N THR A 73 1.58 8.43 15.84
CA THR A 73 2.43 9.16 16.81
C THR A 73 3.93 9.12 16.47
N ASP A 74 4.34 8.37 15.46
CA ASP A 74 5.74 8.25 15.05
C ASP A 74 6.16 9.41 14.12
N ASN A 75 7.46 9.52 13.85
CA ASN A 75 8.02 10.54 12.98
C ASN A 75 7.68 10.30 11.49
N ALA A 76 8.19 11.15 10.59
CA ALA A 76 7.90 11.07 9.16
C ALA A 76 8.44 9.80 8.46
N THR A 77 9.37 9.09 9.10
CA THR A 77 10.00 7.86 8.57
C THR A 77 9.63 6.61 9.36
N CYS A 78 8.75 6.75 10.35
CA CYS A 78 8.29 5.70 11.25
C CYS A 78 9.47 4.96 11.92
N ASP A 79 10.45 5.70 12.43
CA ASP A 79 11.69 5.11 12.95
C ASP A 79 11.45 4.20 14.16
N ALA A 80 10.49 4.55 15.03
CA ALA A 80 10.16 3.71 16.18
C ALA A 80 9.49 2.40 15.74
N ALA A 81 8.54 2.47 14.81
CA ALA A 81 7.90 1.30 14.23
C ALA A 81 8.89 0.42 13.47
N ARG A 82 9.83 1.01 12.75
CA ARG A 82 10.89 0.28 12.04
C ARG A 82 11.89 -0.37 13.00
N ALA A 83 12.26 0.33 14.09
CA ALA A 83 13.12 -0.24 15.13
C ALA A 83 12.43 -1.39 15.89
N ALA A 84 11.12 -1.30 16.11
CA ALA A 84 10.31 -2.38 16.67
C ALA A 84 10.09 -3.54 15.68
N GLY A 85 10.34 -3.30 14.39
CA GLY A 85 10.12 -4.25 13.31
C GLY A 85 8.65 -4.37 12.89
N ASP A 86 7.81 -3.42 13.29
CA ASP A 86 6.38 -3.32 12.97
C ASP A 86 6.14 -2.73 11.57
N LEU A 87 7.07 -1.92 11.05
CA LEU A 87 7.13 -1.52 9.64
C LEU A 87 8.45 -1.97 9.03
N ARG A 88 8.42 -2.70 7.92
CA ARG A 88 9.62 -3.08 7.17
C ARG A 88 9.43 -2.86 5.69
N VAL A 89 10.44 -2.29 5.06
CA VAL A 89 10.47 -2.08 3.61
C VAL A 89 11.71 -2.77 3.05
N HIS A 90 11.53 -3.71 2.15
CA HIS A 90 12.59 -4.51 1.57
C HIS A 90 12.60 -4.39 0.04
N SER A 91 13.78 -4.15 -0.52
CA SER A 91 14.05 -4.28 -1.94
C SER A 91 15.41 -4.94 -2.13
N PRO A 92 15.49 -6.16 -2.70
CA PRO A 92 14.38 -6.98 -3.20
C PRO A 92 13.48 -7.56 -2.08
N PRO A 93 12.28 -8.08 -2.39
CA PRO A 93 11.39 -8.74 -1.43
C PRO A 93 12.05 -9.94 -0.73
N ILE A 94 11.67 -10.21 0.53
CA ILE A 94 12.22 -11.32 1.32
C ILE A 94 11.30 -12.54 1.37
N SER A 95 10.02 -12.38 1.03
CA SER A 95 9.01 -13.45 1.01
C SER A 95 8.01 -13.27 -0.12
N GLY A 96 7.20 -14.30 -0.36
CA GLY A 96 6.16 -14.29 -1.40
C GLY A 96 6.66 -14.67 -2.80
N PRO A 97 5.78 -14.59 -3.81
CA PRO A 97 6.08 -15.04 -5.18
C PRO A 97 7.22 -14.29 -5.88
N HIS A 98 7.51 -13.05 -5.45
CA HIS A 98 8.56 -12.19 -6.01
C HIS A 98 9.78 -12.07 -5.08
N SER A 99 9.98 -13.03 -4.17
CA SER A 99 11.15 -13.07 -3.29
C SER A 99 12.46 -13.03 -4.08
N ALA A 100 13.42 -12.26 -3.58
CA ALA A 100 14.73 -12.02 -4.18
C ALA A 100 14.70 -11.47 -5.64
N THR A 101 13.53 -11.02 -6.13
CA THR A 101 13.40 -10.51 -7.49
C THR A 101 13.75 -9.01 -7.52
N PRO A 102 14.76 -8.58 -8.31
CA PRO A 102 15.08 -7.16 -8.47
C PRO A 102 13.92 -6.37 -9.06
N GLY A 103 13.89 -5.05 -8.81
CA GLY A 103 12.82 -4.18 -9.30
C GLY A 103 11.47 -4.38 -8.59
N HIS A 104 11.47 -5.03 -7.42
CA HIS A 104 10.29 -5.18 -6.57
C HIS A 104 10.57 -4.63 -5.17
N VAL A 105 9.55 -4.05 -4.56
CA VAL A 105 9.56 -3.60 -3.17
C VAL A 105 8.50 -4.35 -2.41
N GLN A 106 8.85 -4.82 -1.23
CA GLN A 106 7.92 -5.39 -0.27
C GLN A 106 7.78 -4.47 0.93
N VAL A 107 6.53 -4.13 1.27
CA VAL A 107 6.19 -3.42 2.51
C VAL A 107 5.46 -4.39 3.43
N ILE A 108 5.90 -4.45 4.67
CA ILE A 108 5.42 -5.35 5.70
C ILE A 108 4.96 -4.50 6.87
N ILE A 109 3.68 -4.63 7.22
CA ILE A 109 3.10 -3.99 8.39
C ILE A 109 2.72 -5.11 9.37
N THR A 110 3.14 -4.96 10.61
CA THR A 110 2.81 -5.85 11.72
C THR A 110 2.23 -5.00 12.83
N GLN A 111 1.01 -5.31 13.28
CA GLN A 111 0.41 -4.64 14.43
C GLN A 111 -0.10 -5.67 15.44
N ARG A 112 0.02 -5.29 16.72
CA ARG A 112 -0.51 -6.05 17.84
C ARG A 112 -1.84 -5.46 18.26
N HIS A 113 -2.89 -6.25 18.14
CA HIS A 113 -4.24 -5.89 18.52
C HIS A 113 -4.61 -6.59 19.83
N VAL A 114 -5.44 -5.95 20.65
CA VAL A 114 -5.95 -6.58 21.87
C VAL A 114 -6.85 -7.76 21.50
N ALA A 115 -6.57 -8.93 22.06
CA ALA A 115 -7.43 -10.10 21.87
C ALA A 115 -8.65 -9.98 22.79
N PHE A 116 -9.85 -10.22 22.27
CA PHE A 116 -11.08 -10.12 23.05
C PHE A 116 -11.32 -11.41 23.85
N PHE A 117 -11.45 -12.55 23.18
CA PHE A 117 -11.66 -13.83 23.87
C PHE A 117 -10.37 -14.62 24.10
N GLY A 118 -9.31 -14.37 23.33
CA GLY A 118 -7.96 -14.90 23.61
C GLY A 118 -7.47 -14.62 25.04
N ARG A 119 -7.94 -13.52 25.66
CA ARG A 119 -7.67 -13.17 27.07
C ARG A 119 -8.12 -14.24 28.06
N ILE A 120 -9.20 -14.96 27.73
CA ILE A 120 -9.71 -16.07 28.56
C ILE A 120 -8.71 -17.24 28.58
N PHE A 121 -7.88 -17.37 27.53
CA PHE A 121 -6.85 -18.40 27.39
C PHE A 121 -5.43 -17.85 27.64
N GLY A 122 -5.29 -16.67 28.25
CA GLY A 122 -4.00 -16.06 28.55
C GLY A 122 -3.29 -15.41 27.35
N GLN A 123 -3.93 -15.36 26.17
CA GLN A 123 -3.43 -14.61 25.03
C GLN A 123 -4.01 -13.20 25.04
N ASN A 124 -3.23 -12.24 25.55
CA ASN A 124 -3.70 -10.85 25.69
C ASN A 124 -3.65 -10.05 24.38
N GLN A 125 -2.91 -10.52 23.38
CA GLN A 125 -2.67 -9.81 22.12
C GLN A 125 -2.69 -10.79 20.96
N ALA A 126 -3.30 -10.38 19.85
CA ALA A 126 -3.19 -11.03 18.55
C ALA A 126 -2.24 -10.20 17.68
N THR A 127 -1.19 -10.82 17.15
CA THR A 127 -0.30 -10.17 16.18
C THR A 127 -0.81 -10.47 14.79
N VAL A 128 -1.17 -9.42 14.04
CA VAL A 128 -1.53 -9.53 12.63
C VAL A 128 -0.36 -8.97 11.82
N ARG A 129 -0.04 -9.66 10.74
CA ARG A 129 1.02 -9.27 9.81
C ARG A 129 0.47 -9.33 8.40
N THR A 130 0.75 -8.28 7.63
CA THR A 130 0.44 -8.17 6.22
C THR A 130 1.65 -7.73 5.43
N ASP A 131 1.77 -8.31 4.25
CA ASP A 131 2.87 -8.06 3.33
C ASP A 131 2.24 -7.68 1.98
N ALA A 132 2.69 -6.58 1.38
CA ALA A 132 2.33 -6.14 0.04
C ALA A 132 3.60 -6.01 -0.81
N THR A 133 3.53 -6.36 -2.09
CA THR A 133 4.66 -6.26 -3.02
C THR A 133 4.25 -5.50 -4.27
N ALA A 134 5.06 -4.51 -4.65
CA ALA A 134 4.88 -3.76 -5.88
C ALA A 134 6.15 -3.84 -6.73
N ALA A 135 5.98 -3.78 -8.04
CA ALA A 135 7.06 -3.84 -9.00
C ALA A 135 7.21 -2.49 -9.71
N ASN A 136 8.45 -2.08 -9.94
CA ASN A 136 8.78 -1.02 -10.87
C ASN A 136 10.09 -1.43 -11.56
N VAL A 137 9.93 -2.19 -12.64
CA VAL A 137 11.04 -2.81 -13.37
C VAL A 137 11.36 -1.96 -14.60
N ALA A 138 12.64 -1.65 -14.79
CA ALA A 138 13.11 -0.93 -15.97
C ALA A 138 12.65 -1.65 -17.25
N ARG A 139 12.19 -0.86 -18.24
CA ARG A 139 11.72 -1.33 -19.56
C ARG A 139 10.41 -2.15 -19.60
N ASN A 140 9.73 -2.35 -18.46
CA ASN A 140 8.41 -2.98 -18.40
C ASN A 140 7.33 -1.98 -17.94
N SER A 141 7.26 -0.83 -18.61
CA SER A 141 6.35 0.26 -18.26
C SER A 141 5.10 0.20 -19.12
N ASN A 142 4.11 -0.59 -18.69
CA ASN A 142 2.72 -0.20 -18.94
C ASN A 142 2.39 0.85 -17.87
N SER A 143 2.73 2.11 -18.16
CA SER A 143 2.56 3.23 -17.24
C SER A 143 1.06 3.48 -17.02
N SER A 144 0.51 3.02 -15.89
CA SER A 144 -0.67 3.67 -15.32
C SER A 144 -0.21 5.06 -14.88
N SER A 145 -0.55 6.09 -15.64
CA SER A 145 -0.01 7.43 -15.44
C SER A 145 -0.80 8.27 -14.44
N LEU A 146 -2.06 7.91 -14.18
CA LEU A 146 -2.87 8.56 -13.17
C LEU A 146 -4.06 7.67 -12.82
N VAL A 147 -4.31 7.40 -11.53
CA VAL A 147 -5.54 6.74 -11.09
C VAL A 147 -6.23 7.66 -10.09
N ALA A 148 -7.37 8.22 -10.48
CA ALA A 148 -8.18 9.07 -9.62
C ALA A 148 -9.33 8.23 -9.05
N LEU A 149 -9.32 8.04 -7.72
CA LEU A 149 -10.36 7.29 -7.01
C LEU A 149 -11.24 8.26 -6.23
N GLN A 150 -12.56 8.16 -6.39
CA GLN A 150 -13.51 8.92 -5.58
C GLN A 150 -14.29 7.97 -4.65
N PRO A 151 -14.24 8.14 -3.32
CA PRO A 151 -14.86 7.20 -2.38
C PRO A 151 -16.38 7.39 -2.20
N VAL A 152 -16.95 8.52 -2.62
CA VAL A 152 -18.38 8.86 -2.42
C VAL A 152 -18.98 9.51 -3.66
N CYS A 153 -20.26 9.27 -3.95
CA CYS A 153 -20.96 9.96 -5.03
C CYS A 153 -21.39 11.37 -4.64
N ALA A 154 -20.47 12.32 -4.80
CA ALA A 154 -20.73 13.75 -4.75
C ALA A 154 -20.29 14.34 -6.10
N GLY A 155 -21.10 15.22 -6.69
CA GLY A 155 -20.76 15.84 -7.97
C GLY A 155 -19.43 16.60 -7.89
N GLY A 156 -18.55 16.37 -8.86
CA GLY A 156 -17.39 17.22 -9.16
C GLY A 156 -16.08 16.95 -8.39
N SER A 157 -15.55 15.72 -8.32
CA SER A 157 -14.21 15.55 -7.70
C SER A 157 -13.34 14.37 -8.17
N ALA A 158 -13.79 13.50 -9.08
CA ALA A 158 -12.93 12.46 -9.63
C ALA A 158 -12.15 13.03 -10.83
N GLY A 159 -10.98 13.62 -10.58
CA GLY A 159 -10.13 14.18 -11.63
C GLY A 159 -10.50 15.60 -12.07
N ASP A 160 -11.04 16.42 -11.17
CA ASP A 160 -11.31 17.83 -11.45
C ASP A 160 -9.99 18.58 -11.68
N VAL A 161 -9.90 19.29 -12.81
CA VAL A 161 -8.71 20.07 -13.21
C VAL A 161 -9.13 21.53 -13.28
N ASP A 162 -8.84 22.28 -12.22
CA ASP A 162 -9.03 23.73 -12.19
C ASP A 162 -7.76 24.48 -12.60
N GLY A 163 -7.93 25.50 -13.44
CA GLY A 163 -6.84 26.37 -13.93
C GLY A 163 -6.32 25.98 -15.32
N GLY A 164 -5.58 26.90 -15.95
CA GLY A 164 -5.05 26.73 -17.32
C GLY A 164 -3.77 25.88 -17.42
N ALA A 165 -3.58 24.92 -16.51
CA ALA A 165 -2.39 24.08 -16.49
C ALA A 165 -2.57 22.89 -17.45
N GLU A 166 -1.57 22.64 -18.29
CA GLU A 166 -1.57 21.51 -19.22
C GLU A 166 -0.78 20.34 -18.60
N LEU A 167 -1.44 19.20 -18.41
CA LEU A 167 -0.80 17.97 -17.94
C LEU A 167 -0.45 17.09 -19.15
N HIS A 168 0.84 17.06 -19.49
CA HIS A 168 1.33 16.17 -20.52
C HIS A 168 1.74 14.81 -19.93
N ILE A 169 1.03 13.76 -20.32
CA ILE A 169 1.34 12.39 -19.95
C ILE A 169 2.02 11.71 -21.14
N PHE A 170 3.27 11.32 -20.96
CA PHE A 170 4.02 10.60 -21.98
C PHE A 170 4.32 9.17 -21.54
N PRO A 171 4.24 8.19 -22.44
CA PRO A 171 4.81 6.88 -22.19
C PRO A 171 6.33 7.05 -21.99
N THR A 172 6.93 6.23 -21.11
CA THR A 172 8.37 6.33 -20.83
C THR A 172 9.25 5.87 -22.00
N ALA A 173 8.66 5.40 -23.09
CA ALA A 173 9.33 5.04 -24.32
C ALA A 173 8.51 5.53 -25.53
N PRO A 174 9.15 6.12 -26.56
CA PRO A 174 8.49 6.79 -27.69
C PRO A 174 7.73 5.85 -28.64
N ASN A 175 7.77 4.54 -28.41
CA ASN A 175 7.17 3.50 -29.25
C ASN A 175 6.14 2.63 -28.51
N ILE A 176 5.74 3.02 -27.30
CA ILE A 176 4.74 2.31 -26.50
C ILE A 176 3.49 3.19 -26.43
N VAL A 177 2.32 2.62 -26.77
CA VAL A 177 1.02 3.25 -26.49
C VAL A 177 0.79 3.16 -24.98
N GLY A 178 0.94 4.27 -24.27
CA GLY A 178 0.85 4.30 -22.81
C GLY A 178 0.61 5.71 -22.28
N GLY A 179 0.18 5.79 -21.01
CA GLY A 179 -0.33 7.01 -20.42
C GLY A 179 -1.86 6.97 -20.35
N TYR A 180 -2.40 6.14 -19.45
CA TYR A 180 -3.84 6.06 -19.22
C TYR A 180 -4.20 6.75 -17.90
N VAL A 181 -5.17 7.65 -17.96
CA VAL A 181 -5.84 8.22 -16.80
C VAL A 181 -7.03 7.31 -16.48
N HIS A 182 -7.00 6.61 -15.36
CA HIS A 182 -8.11 5.79 -14.93
C HIS A 182 -8.88 6.52 -13.83
N VAL A 183 -10.08 6.99 -14.15
CA VAL A 183 -10.99 7.60 -13.18
C VAL A 183 -11.98 6.53 -12.71
N ASN A 184 -11.93 6.16 -11.42
CA ASN A 184 -12.91 5.26 -10.83
C ASN A 184 -13.80 6.05 -9.87
N SER A 185 -15.02 6.30 -10.30
CA SER A 185 -16.06 6.94 -9.49
C SER A 185 -17.29 6.03 -9.36
N PRO A 186 -17.95 6.00 -8.20
CA PRO A 186 -19.17 5.22 -8.00
C PRO A 186 -20.40 5.75 -8.77
N CYS A 187 -20.27 6.84 -9.54
CA CYS A 187 -21.41 7.58 -10.09
C CYS A 187 -21.78 7.20 -11.53
N GLY A 188 -21.35 6.03 -11.97
CA GLY A 188 -21.47 5.60 -13.37
C GLY A 188 -20.27 6.05 -14.19
N SER A 189 -20.01 5.32 -15.27
CA SER A 189 -18.84 5.51 -16.14
C SER A 189 -18.71 6.96 -16.60
N SER A 190 -17.58 7.61 -16.27
CA SER A 190 -17.15 8.79 -17.01
C SER A 190 -16.98 8.37 -18.46
N THR A 191 -17.80 8.88 -19.36
CA THR A 191 -17.64 8.72 -20.82
C THR A 191 -16.50 9.57 -21.37
N ASP A 192 -15.52 9.93 -20.55
CA ASP A 192 -14.42 10.84 -20.87
C ASP A 192 -13.13 10.07 -21.22
N ASP A 193 -13.27 8.96 -21.93
CA ASP A 193 -12.17 8.32 -22.66
C ASP A 193 -12.07 8.97 -24.05
N ALA A 194 -11.51 10.18 -24.12
CA ALA A 194 -11.08 10.82 -25.36
C ALA A 194 -9.75 11.55 -25.17
#